data_AF-A0A0C3NHC7-F1
#
_entry.id   AF-A0A0C3NHC7-F1
#
_cell.length_a   1.000
_cell.length_b   1.000
_cell.length_c   1.000
_cell.angle_alpha   90.00
_cell.angle_beta   90.00
_cell.angle_gamma   90.00
#
_symmetry.space_group_name_H-M   'P 1'
#
loop_
_entity.id
_entity.type
_entity.pdbx_description
1 polymer ?
#
loop_
_entity_poly.entity_id
_entity_poly.type
_entity_poly.pdbx_seq_one_letter_code
_entity_poly.pdbx_strand_id
1 'polypeptide(L)'
;MIQRDYLLRQMEVFFKALDERFRGKNKNEYEDISVILNEFYSTYFHIDREKITGEGEQIISHCILYEPVEKAEMLSELIFKDAVFTVDTRRKNYLFRLVLKLYDSIECRSKTYSSQREKKRREITDFLSGN
;
A
#
# COMPACT_ATOMS: atom_id res chain seq x y z
N MET A 1 13.03 5.01 22.15
CA MET A 1 11.81 4.26 22.55
C MET A 1 10.55 5.00 22.09
N ILE A 2 10.35 6.27 22.45
CA ILE A 2 9.14 7.07 22.13
C ILE A 2 8.80 7.15 20.63
N GLN A 3 9.78 7.36 19.74
CA GLN A 3 9.51 7.53 18.31
C GLN A 3 8.99 6.26 17.61
N ARG A 4 9.50 5.09 18.01
CA ARG A 4 9.05 3.81 17.44
C ARG A 4 7.65 3.46 17.91
N ASP A 5 7.36 3.67 19.19
CA ASP A 5 6.03 3.45 19.76
C ASP A 5 4.99 4.39 19.13
N TYR A 6 5.40 5.63 18.81
CA TYR A 6 4.57 6.57 18.07
C TYR A 6 4.25 6.08 16.65
N LEU A 7 5.26 5.62 15.90
CA LEU A 7 5.07 5.10 14.55
C LEU A 7 4.20 3.84 14.51
N LEU A 8 4.37 2.94 15.48
CA LEU A 8 3.53 1.75 15.62
C LEU A 8 2.07 2.13 15.87
N ARG A 9 1.80 3.09 16.76
CA ARG A 9 0.44 3.60 16.98
C ARG A 9 -0.14 4.28 15.75
N GLN A 10 0.65 5.08 15.04
CA GLN A 10 0.21 5.69 13.78
C GLN A 10 -0.17 4.63 12.75
N MET A 11 0.64 3.58 12.63
CA MET A 11 0.40 2.46 11.73
C MET A 11 -0.87 1.69 12.11
N GLU A 12 -1.11 1.44 13.40
CA GLU A 12 -2.36 0.82 13.90
C GLU A 12 -3.60 1.68 13.56
N VAL A 13 -3.54 2.99 13.82
CA VAL A 13 -4.61 3.93 13.49
C VAL A 13 -4.86 3.96 11.99
N PHE A 14 -3.80 3.97 11.19
CA PHE A 14 -3.86 3.94 9.74
C PHE A 14 -4.57 2.68 9.23
N PHE A 15 -4.15 1.49 9.65
CA PHE A 15 -4.75 0.24 9.18
C PHE A 15 -6.21 0.13 9.60
N LYS A 16 -6.54 0.53 10.84
CA LYS A 16 -7.92 0.57 11.30
C LYS A 16 -8.77 1.52 10.45
N ALA A 17 -8.29 2.74 10.23
CA ALA A 17 -9.01 3.72 9.42
C ALA A 17 -9.19 3.23 7.98
N LEU A 18 -8.17 2.62 7.39
CA LEU A 18 -8.23 2.07 6.05
C LEU A 18 -9.27 0.95 5.96
N ASP A 19 -9.23 -0.02 6.86
CA ASP A 19 -10.20 -1.12 6.84
C ASP A 19 -11.63 -0.64 7.13
N GLU A 20 -11.83 0.36 8.00
CA GLU A 20 -13.15 0.96 8.24
C GLU A 20 -13.69 1.68 7.01
N ARG A 21 -12.85 2.48 6.33
CA ARG A 21 -13.26 3.26 5.15
C ARG A 21 -13.58 2.38 3.93
N PHE A 22 -12.94 1.23 3.81
CA PHE A 22 -13.17 0.29 2.72
C PHE A 22 -14.15 -0.84 3.06
N ARG A 23 -14.69 -0.89 4.29
CA ARG A 23 -15.64 -1.94 4.70
C ARG A 23 -16.92 -1.86 3.87
N GLY A 24 -17.26 -2.97 3.20
CA GLY A 24 -18.49 -3.07 2.39
C GLY A 24 -18.42 -2.36 1.03
N LYS A 25 -17.29 -1.71 0.71
CA LYS A 25 -17.08 -1.06 -0.58
C LYS A 25 -16.81 -2.08 -1.69
N ASN A 26 -17.36 -1.82 -2.87
CA ASN A 26 -17.18 -2.66 -4.06
C ASN A 26 -16.58 -1.87 -5.23
N LYS A 27 -16.07 -2.57 -6.25
CA LYS A 27 -15.37 -1.96 -7.39
C LYS A 27 -16.23 -1.03 -8.25
N ASN A 28 -17.55 -1.06 -8.11
CA ASN A 28 -18.46 -0.22 -8.88
C ASN A 28 -18.59 1.19 -8.28
N GLU A 29 -18.10 1.43 -7.06
CA GLU A 29 -18.09 2.73 -6.38
C GLU A 29 -16.79 3.51 -6.66
N TYR A 30 -16.36 3.57 -7.93
CA TYR A 30 -15.02 4.03 -8.29
C TYR A 30 -14.71 5.48 -7.86
N GLU A 31 -15.67 6.40 -7.99
CA GLU A 31 -15.51 7.81 -7.60
C GLU A 31 -15.28 7.94 -6.09
N ASP A 32 -16.14 7.32 -5.27
CA ASP A 32 -15.98 7.25 -3.81
C ASP A 32 -14.62 6.67 -3.41
N ILE A 33 -14.22 5.57 -4.05
CA ILE A 33 -12.95 4.90 -3.77
C ILE A 33 -11.76 5.80 -4.11
N SER A 34 -11.81 6.49 -5.25
CA SER A 34 -10.72 7.36 -5.69
C SER A 34 -10.53 8.54 -4.73
N VAL A 35 -11.62 9.13 -4.23
CA VAL A 35 -11.58 10.18 -3.20
C VAL A 35 -10.93 9.64 -1.92
N ILE A 36 -11.39 8.50 -1.41
CA ILE A 36 -10.82 7.89 -0.20
C ILE A 36 -9.33 7.60 -0.37
N LEU A 37 -8.92 6.96 -1.48
CA LEU A 37 -7.51 6.66 -1.73
C LEU A 37 -6.67 7.94 -1.75
N ASN A 38 -7.14 9.00 -2.41
CA ASN A 38 -6.42 10.27 -2.47
C ASN A 38 -6.29 10.94 -1.09
N GLU A 39 -7.32 10.87 -0.25
CA GLU A 39 -7.26 11.32 1.15
C GLU A 39 -6.16 10.58 1.94
N PHE A 40 -6.05 9.26 1.77
CA PHE A 40 -5.00 8.48 2.46
C PHE A 40 -3.60 8.79 1.94
N TYR A 41 -3.39 8.88 0.63
CA TYR A 41 -2.08 9.24 0.07
C TYR A 41 -1.61 10.62 0.53
N SER A 42 -2.51 11.61 0.49
CA SER A 42 -2.20 12.98 0.90
C SER A 42 -1.97 13.11 2.41
N THR A 43 -2.80 12.47 3.23
CA THR A 43 -2.74 12.59 4.70
C THR A 43 -1.50 11.91 5.28
N TYR A 44 -1.19 10.69 4.81
CA TYR A 44 -0.14 9.87 5.44
C TYR A 44 1.20 9.94 4.72
N PHE A 45 1.22 10.33 3.45
CA PHE A 45 2.44 10.35 2.64
C PHE A 45 2.70 11.68 1.94
N HIS A 46 1.76 12.64 2.00
CA HIS A 46 1.87 13.93 1.29
C HIS A 46 2.07 13.76 -0.22
N ILE A 47 1.44 12.73 -0.79
CA ILE A 47 1.52 12.37 -2.19
C ILE A 47 0.13 12.50 -2.82
N ASP A 48 0.06 13.02 -4.03
CA ASP A 48 -1.12 12.90 -4.89
C ASP A 48 -1.16 11.48 -5.46
N ARG A 49 -2.30 10.80 -5.35
CA ARG A 49 -2.49 9.44 -5.87
C ARG A 49 -2.02 9.29 -7.31
N GLU A 50 -2.25 10.28 -8.17
CA GLU A 50 -1.87 10.16 -9.59
C GLU A 50 -0.35 10.10 -9.80
N LYS A 51 0.44 10.66 -8.88
CA LYS A 51 1.90 10.51 -8.90
C LYS A 51 2.36 9.07 -8.71
N ILE A 52 1.58 8.21 -8.06
CA ILE A 52 1.92 6.79 -7.94
C ILE A 52 2.03 6.14 -9.32
N THR A 53 1.27 6.59 -10.32
CA THR A 53 1.28 5.98 -11.67
C THR A 53 2.47 6.44 -12.52
N GLY A 54 2.93 7.69 -12.33
CA GLY A 54 4.06 8.25 -13.09
C GLY A 54 5.41 8.14 -12.39
N GLU A 55 5.43 8.29 -11.07
CA GLU A 55 6.62 8.42 -10.22
C GLU A 55 6.71 7.29 -9.17
N GLY A 56 5.85 6.27 -9.26
CA GLY A 56 5.71 5.22 -8.24
C GLY A 56 7.03 4.55 -7.86
N GLU A 57 7.89 4.27 -8.82
CA GLU A 57 9.23 3.69 -8.59
C GLU A 57 10.13 4.59 -7.73
N GLN A 58 10.12 5.90 -7.98
CA GLN A 58 10.92 6.86 -7.23
C GLN A 58 10.36 7.01 -5.81
N ILE A 59 9.04 7.08 -5.69
CA ILE A 59 8.32 7.15 -4.41
C ILE A 59 8.64 5.94 -3.53
N ILE A 60 8.51 4.72 -4.06
CA ILE A 60 8.81 3.52 -3.27
C ILE A 60 10.30 3.42 -2.95
N SER A 61 11.19 3.82 -3.87
CA SER A 61 12.64 3.79 -3.61
C SER A 61 13.00 4.75 -2.49
N HIS A 62 12.42 5.96 -2.48
CA HIS A 62 12.59 6.92 -1.40
C HIS A 62 12.10 6.34 -0.06
N CYS A 63 10.90 5.74 -0.04
CA CYS A 63 10.35 5.10 1.15
C CYS A 63 11.24 3.93 1.66
N ILE A 64 11.79 3.14 0.75
CA ILE A 64 12.69 2.02 1.09
C ILE A 64 13.99 2.53 1.73
N LEU A 65 14.58 3.59 1.19
CA LEU A 65 15.89 4.07 1.59
C LEU A 65 15.87 4.95 2.84
N TYR A 66 14.83 5.77 3.01
CA TYR A 66 14.85 6.88 3.97
C TYR A 66 13.77 6.80 5.05
N GLU A 67 12.67 6.10 4.79
CA GLU A 67 11.56 6.03 5.74
C GLU A 67 11.66 4.80 6.66
N PRO A 68 11.10 4.84 7.88
CA PRO A 68 10.97 3.66 8.75
C PRO A 68 10.20 2.50 8.08
N VAL A 69 10.44 1.27 8.52
CA VAL A 69 9.77 0.08 7.93
C VAL A 69 8.25 0.14 8.10
N GLU A 70 7.77 0.75 9.18
CA GLU A 70 6.35 0.97 9.45
C GLU A 70 5.68 1.83 8.36
N LYS A 71 6.38 2.85 7.83
CA LYS A 71 5.89 3.65 6.69
C LYS A 71 5.81 2.82 5.41
N ALA A 72 6.77 1.93 5.18
CA ALA A 72 6.73 1.01 4.04
C ALA A 72 5.56 0.02 4.16
N GLU A 73 5.29 -0.51 5.37
CA GLU A 73 4.12 -1.37 5.62
C GLU A 73 2.82 -0.63 5.29
N MET A 74 2.64 0.59 5.79
CA MET A 74 1.47 1.42 5.50
C MET A 74 1.32 1.71 3.99
N LEU A 75 2.42 2.09 3.32
CA LEU A 75 2.39 2.42 1.89
C LEU A 75 2.05 1.20 1.05
N SER A 76 2.63 0.05 1.38
CA SER A 76 2.37 -1.21 0.67
C SER A 76 0.89 -1.62 0.75
N GLU A 77 0.25 -1.41 1.89
CA GLU A 77 -1.17 -1.69 2.06
C GLU A 77 -2.06 -0.74 1.27
N LEU A 78 -1.72 0.56 1.26
CA LEU A 78 -2.48 1.55 0.50
C LEU A 78 -2.42 1.26 -1.01
N ILE A 79 -1.22 1.00 -1.54
CA ILE A 79 -1.04 0.66 -2.95
C ILE A 79 -1.72 -0.68 -3.27
N PHE A 80 -1.69 -1.66 -2.36
CA PHE A 80 -2.41 -2.92 -2.54
C PHE A 80 -3.93 -2.69 -2.66
N LYS A 81 -4.53 -1.89 -1.77
CA LYS A 81 -5.95 -1.55 -1.84
C LYS A 81 -6.27 -0.80 -3.15
N ASP A 82 -5.44 0.18 -3.51
CA ASP A 82 -5.58 0.93 -4.77
C ASP A 82 -5.58 -0.02 -5.98
N ALA A 83 -4.62 -0.95 -6.01
CA ALA A 83 -4.55 -1.97 -7.04
C ALA A 83 -5.82 -2.82 -7.06
N VAL A 84 -6.28 -3.37 -5.93
CA VAL A 84 -7.48 -4.22 -5.85
C VAL A 84 -8.70 -3.54 -6.50
N PHE A 85 -8.92 -2.26 -6.22
CA PHE A 85 -10.04 -1.47 -6.75
C PHE A 85 -9.81 -0.90 -8.15
N THR A 86 -8.59 -0.93 -8.67
CA THR A 86 -8.28 -0.53 -10.03
C THR A 86 -8.86 -1.55 -11.03
N VAL A 87 -9.67 -1.05 -11.98
CA VAL A 87 -10.25 -1.84 -13.07
C VAL A 87 -9.28 -2.02 -14.22
N ASP A 88 -8.52 -0.98 -14.56
CA ASP A 88 -7.52 -1.03 -15.64
C ASP A 88 -6.40 -2.04 -15.31
N THR A 89 -6.30 -3.10 -16.10
CA THR A 89 -5.36 -4.21 -15.86
C THR A 89 -3.91 -3.74 -15.90
N ARG A 90 -3.56 -2.80 -16.79
CA ARG A 90 -2.18 -2.32 -16.92
C ARG A 90 -1.75 -1.56 -15.66
N ARG A 91 -2.58 -0.63 -15.17
CA ARG A 91 -2.35 0.11 -13.92
C ARG A 91 -2.35 -0.84 -12.73
N LYS A 92 -3.29 -1.78 -12.65
CA LYS A 92 -3.30 -2.80 -11.59
C LYS A 92 -2.00 -3.62 -11.57
N ASN A 93 -1.54 -4.11 -12.72
CA ASN A 93 -0.26 -4.83 -12.82
C ASN A 93 0.91 -3.99 -12.32
N TYR A 94 0.96 -2.72 -12.71
CA TYR A 94 2.00 -1.80 -12.27
C TYR A 94 1.97 -1.59 -10.75
N LEU A 95 0.82 -1.25 -10.18
CA LEU A 95 0.67 -1.05 -8.74
C LEU A 95 1.06 -2.30 -7.93
N PHE A 96 0.64 -3.48 -8.37
CA PHE A 96 1.02 -4.73 -7.73
C PHE A 96 2.53 -5.02 -7.77
N ARG A 97 3.22 -4.67 -8.86
CA ARG A 97 4.68 -4.78 -8.91
C ARG A 97 5.36 -3.84 -7.91
N LEU A 98 4.83 -2.64 -7.69
CA LEU A 98 5.32 -1.74 -6.64
C LEU A 98 5.11 -2.34 -5.23
N VAL A 99 3.95 -2.97 -4.99
CA VAL A 99 3.67 -3.66 -3.71
C VAL A 99 4.68 -4.76 -3.44
N LEU A 100 4.99 -5.62 -4.43
CA LEU A 100 5.97 -6.68 -4.26
C LEU A 100 7.36 -6.16 -3.89
N LYS A 101 7.82 -5.07 -4.54
CA LYS A 101 9.09 -4.42 -4.21
C LYS A 101 9.13 -3.90 -2.77
N LEU A 102 8.03 -3.32 -2.29
CA LEU A 102 7.91 -2.90 -0.89
C LEU A 102 7.94 -4.11 0.04
N TYR A 103 7.21 -5.19 -0.28
CA TYR A 103 7.21 -6.42 0.53
C TYR A 103 8.60 -7.04 0.66
N ASP A 104 9.38 -7.10 -0.42
CA ASP A 104 10.76 -7.61 -0.40
C ASP A 104 11.65 -6.76 0.52
N SER A 105 11.56 -5.43 0.41
CA SER A 105 12.27 -4.52 1.31
C SER A 105 11.84 -4.69 2.77
N ILE A 106 10.53 -4.78 3.02
CA ILE A 106 9.98 -4.96 4.37
C ILE A 106 10.49 -6.26 4.98
N GLU A 107 10.55 -7.34 4.22
CA GLU A 107 11.02 -8.64 4.71
C GLU A 107 12.50 -8.59 5.15
N CYS A 108 13.34 -7.84 4.45
CA CYS A 108 14.73 -7.64 4.85
C CYS A 108 14.91 -6.72 6.08
N ARG A 109 13.96 -5.81 6.32
CA ARG A 109 14.09 -4.73 7.33
C ARG A 109 13.25 -4.97 8.58
N SER A 110 12.16 -5.71 8.45
CA SER A 110 11.23 -6.03 9.53
C SER A 110 11.76 -7.21 10.34
N LYS A 111 11.61 -7.12 11.66
CA LYS A 111 11.92 -8.23 12.58
C LYS A 111 10.70 -9.13 12.82
N THR A 112 9.61 -8.92 12.07
CA THR A 112 8.32 -9.54 12.32
C THR A 112 7.76 -10.18 11.05
N TYR A 113 7.40 -11.46 11.19
CA TYR A 113 6.67 -12.20 10.15
C TYR A 113 5.20 -11.75 10.09
N SER A 114 4.65 -11.67 8.87
CA SER A 114 3.23 -11.35 8.63
C SER A 114 2.59 -12.36 7.68
N SER A 115 1.71 -13.20 8.21
CA SER A 115 0.94 -14.17 7.41
C SER A 115 -0.01 -13.49 6.44
N GLN A 116 -0.51 -12.30 6.77
CA GLN A 116 -1.37 -11.51 5.90
C GLN A 116 -0.60 -11.00 4.68
N ARG A 117 0.63 -10.52 4.87
CA ARG A 117 1.51 -10.10 3.76
C ARG A 117 1.83 -11.28 2.85
N GLU A 118 2.12 -12.45 3.42
CA GLU A 118 2.40 -13.65 2.63
C GLU A 118 1.18 -14.12 1.82
N LYS A 119 -0.02 -14.02 2.39
CA LYS A 119 -1.27 -14.27 1.65
C LYS A 119 -1.42 -13.30 0.47
N LYS A 120 -1.27 -12.00 0.71
CA LYS A 120 -1.38 -10.96 -0.34
C LYS A 120 -0.31 -11.12 -1.42
N ARG A 121 0.93 -11.46 -1.03
CA ARG A 121 2.02 -11.75 -1.96
C ARG A 121 1.61 -12.86 -2.93
N ARG A 122 1.04 -13.97 -2.44
CA ARG A 122 0.53 -15.05 -3.29
C ARG A 122 -0.61 -14.58 -4.20
N GLU A 123 -1.60 -13.86 -3.66
CA GLU A 123 -2.70 -13.29 -4.47
C GLU A 123 -2.18 -12.44 -5.63
N ILE A 124 -1.16 -11.61 -5.38
CA ILE A 124 -0.52 -10.77 -6.40
C ILE A 124 0.23 -11.63 -7.42
N THR A 125 1.07 -12.57 -6.97
CA THR A 125 1.88 -13.41 -7.86
C THR A 125 1.00 -14.26 -8.77
N ASP A 126 -0.08 -14.84 -8.24
CA ASP A 126 -1.05 -15.62 -9.01
C ASP A 126 -1.72 -14.76 -10.08
N PHE A 127 -2.14 -13.53 -9.71
CA PHE A 127 -2.72 -12.57 -10.65
C PHE A 127 -1.73 -12.14 -11.76
N LEU A 128 -0.47 -11.91 -11.42
CA LEU A 128 0.56 -11.49 -12.39
C LEU A 128 1.04 -12.63 -13.29
N SER A 129 0.88 -13.89 -12.87
CA SER A 129 1.28 -15.07 -13.65
C SER A 129 0.17 -15.59 -14.57
N GLY A 130 -1.09 -15.25 -14.27
CA GLY A 130 -2.27 -15.63 -15.06
C GLY A 130 -2.68 -14.63 -16.15
N ASN A 131 -1.96 -13.51 -16.29
CA ASN A 131 -2.13 -12.50 -17.34
C ASN A 131 -0.90 -12.47 -18.25
#